data_AF-A0A5A7QR13-F1
#
_entry.id   AF-A0A5A7QR13-F1
#
_cell.length_a   1.000
_cell.length_b   1.000
_cell.length_c   1.000
_cell.angle_alpha   90.00
_cell.angle_beta   90.00
_cell.angle_gamma   90.00
#
_symmetry.space_group_name_H-M   'P 1'
#
loop_
_entity.id
_entity.type
_entity.pdbx_description
1 polymer ?
#
loop_
_entity_poly.entity_id
_entity_poly.type
_entity_poly.pdbx_seq_one_letter_code
_entity_poly.pdbx_strand_id
1 'polypeptide(L)'
;LGPQFVAEALAPDNPPLKIRFIDNTDPAGIDHQIAQLGSELATTLVIVVSKSGGTPETRNGLLEVQKAFREADLDFSKQGVAITQENSLLDNTARIEGWLARFSMFDWVGGRTSEMSAVGLLAAALQGIDIKEMLAGTALMDEANRTTLVRDNPAALLAMCWYWATDGVGSKDMVVLPYKDSLLLFSRYLQQLVMESLGKEFDLDGN
;
A
#
# COMPACT_ATOMS: atom_id res chain seq x y z
N LEU A 1 2.11 2.37 3.04
CA LEU A 1 1.02 3.11 3.73
C LEU A 1 -0.34 2.44 3.63
N GLY A 2 -0.94 2.25 2.45
CA GLY A 2 -2.27 1.64 2.32
C GLY A 2 -2.44 0.29 3.06
N PRO A 3 -1.61 -0.73 2.75
CA PRO A 3 -1.77 -2.05 3.35
C PRO A 3 -1.53 -2.03 4.87
N GLN A 4 -0.64 -1.15 5.32
CA GLN A 4 -0.38 -0.94 6.76
C GLN A 4 -1.58 -0.31 7.47
N PHE A 5 -2.23 0.66 6.83
CA PHE A 5 -3.45 1.27 7.34
C PHE A 5 -4.58 0.24 7.42
N VAL A 6 -4.82 -0.52 6.35
CA VAL A 6 -5.89 -1.55 6.34
C VAL A 6 -5.63 -2.64 7.37
N ALA A 7 -4.39 -3.10 7.51
CA ALA A 7 -4.00 -4.07 8.52
C ALA A 7 -4.34 -3.57 9.94
N GLU A 8 -3.97 -2.33 10.28
CA GLU A 8 -4.27 -1.73 11.58
C GLU A 8 -5.78 -1.51 11.79
N ALA A 9 -6.49 -1.13 10.73
CA ALA A 9 -7.88 -0.72 10.82
C ALA A 9 -8.87 -1.88 10.91
N LEU A 10 -8.57 -2.99 10.21
CA LEU A 10 -9.54 -4.05 9.91
C LEU A 10 -9.07 -5.47 10.25
N ALA A 11 -7.78 -5.70 10.53
CA ALA A 11 -7.34 -7.05 10.87
C ALA A 11 -8.02 -7.50 12.19
N PRO A 12 -8.42 -8.79 12.29
CA PRO A 12 -8.92 -9.32 13.55
C PRO A 12 -7.81 -9.36 14.59
N ASP A 13 -8.16 -9.41 15.88
CA ASP A 13 -7.19 -9.45 16.99
C ASP A 13 -6.19 -10.61 16.87
N ASN A 14 -6.63 -11.73 16.29
CA ASN A 14 -5.82 -12.91 16.04
C ASN A 14 -5.87 -13.29 14.55
N PRO A 15 -5.12 -12.59 13.68
CA PRO A 15 -5.14 -12.87 12.26
C PRO A 15 -4.45 -14.21 11.97
N PRO A 16 -4.88 -14.97 10.94
CA PRO A 16 -4.23 -16.22 10.54
C PRO A 16 -2.75 -16.02 10.20
N LEU A 17 -2.40 -14.86 9.64
CA LEU A 17 -1.03 -14.42 9.42
C LEU A 17 -0.82 -13.04 10.02
N LYS A 18 0.26 -12.90 10.79
CA LYS A 18 0.75 -11.60 11.23
C LYS A 18 1.48 -10.93 10.08
N ILE A 19 1.24 -9.64 9.88
CA ILE A 19 1.91 -8.87 8.85
C ILE A 19 2.96 -7.94 9.45
N ARG A 20 4.04 -7.71 8.70
CA ARG A 20 5.12 -6.77 9.03
C ARG A 20 5.45 -5.99 7.77
N PHE A 21 5.93 -4.75 7.94
CA PHE A 21 6.24 -3.86 6.83
C PHE A 21 7.69 -3.40 6.91
N ILE A 22 8.38 -3.47 5.77
CA ILE A 22 9.67 -2.84 5.52
C ILE A 22 9.43 -1.81 4.41
N ASP A 23 9.33 -0.55 4.78
CA ASP A 23 9.02 0.57 3.87
C ASP A 23 10.07 1.69 3.90
N ASN A 24 11.08 1.55 4.75
CA ASN A 24 12.22 2.47 4.87
C ASN A 24 13.53 1.72 4.56
N THR A 25 14.51 2.42 4.01
CA THR A 25 15.84 1.86 3.71
C THR A 25 16.80 1.90 4.90
N ASP A 26 16.37 2.44 6.04
CA ASP A 26 17.16 2.48 7.28
C ASP A 26 17.52 1.04 7.74
N PRO A 27 18.82 0.68 7.74
CA PRO A 27 19.25 -0.67 8.12
C PRO A 27 18.81 -1.07 9.51
N ALA A 28 18.76 -0.14 10.48
CA ALA A 28 18.36 -0.46 11.84
C ALA A 28 16.89 -0.94 11.91
N GLY A 29 16.01 -0.35 11.08
CA GLY A 29 14.62 -0.77 10.98
C GLY A 29 14.47 -2.15 10.35
N ILE A 30 15.23 -2.43 9.29
CA ILE A 30 15.24 -3.72 8.60
C ILE A 30 15.77 -4.82 9.54
N ASP A 31 16.94 -4.60 10.15
CA ASP A 31 17.57 -5.54 11.09
C ASP A 31 16.64 -5.83 12.27
N HIS A 32 15.94 -4.82 12.78
CA HIS A 32 14.97 -5.01 13.85
C HIS A 32 13.82 -5.92 13.44
N GLN A 33 13.24 -5.75 12.23
CA GLN A 33 12.18 -6.64 11.74
C GLN A 33 12.66 -8.07 11.56
N ILE A 34 13.84 -8.26 10.98
CA ILE A 34 14.46 -9.58 10.77
C ILE A 34 14.76 -10.26 12.11
N ALA A 35 15.34 -9.52 13.06
CA ALA A 35 15.63 -10.04 14.40
C ALA A 35 14.36 -10.42 15.16
N GLN A 36 13.28 -9.65 15.04
CA GLN A 36 11.99 -9.98 15.65
C GLN A 36 11.32 -11.22 15.05
N LEU A 37 11.56 -11.53 13.77
CA LEU A 37 11.10 -12.79 13.17
C LEU A 37 11.85 -13.98 13.76
N GLY A 38 13.18 -13.88 13.91
CA GLY A 38 14.00 -14.95 14.47
C GLY A 38 13.76 -16.28 13.74
N SER A 39 13.36 -17.32 14.48
CA SER A 39 13.05 -18.64 13.91
C SER A 39 11.79 -18.66 13.03
N GLU A 40 10.88 -17.69 13.17
CA GLU A 40 9.68 -17.59 12.31
C GLU A 40 10.04 -17.25 10.86
N LEU A 41 11.28 -16.83 10.57
CA LEU A 41 11.76 -16.56 9.21
C LEU A 41 11.55 -17.77 8.28
N ALA A 42 11.76 -18.99 8.79
CA ALA A 42 11.56 -20.24 8.05
C ALA A 42 10.10 -20.50 7.63
N THR A 43 9.14 -19.78 8.23
CA THR A 43 7.71 -19.88 7.94
C THR A 43 7.11 -18.57 7.45
N THR A 44 7.95 -17.58 7.09
CA THR A 44 7.51 -16.24 6.70
C THR A 44 7.33 -16.11 5.20
N LEU A 45 6.15 -15.72 4.73
CA LEU A 45 5.95 -15.31 3.34
C LEU A 45 6.43 -13.85 3.14
N VAL A 46 7.21 -13.59 2.10
CA VAL A 46 7.73 -12.26 1.75
C VAL A 46 7.03 -11.74 0.51
N ILE A 47 6.28 -10.65 0.65
CA ILE A 47 5.60 -9.97 -0.46
C ILE A 47 6.42 -8.74 -0.85
N VAL A 48 6.97 -8.75 -2.06
CA VAL A 48 7.76 -7.66 -2.60
C VAL A 48 6.88 -6.84 -3.54
N VAL A 49 6.64 -5.58 -3.19
CA VAL A 49 5.77 -4.68 -3.96
C VAL A 49 6.58 -3.55 -4.58
N SER A 50 6.72 -3.56 -5.89
CA SER A 50 7.28 -2.43 -6.64
C SER A 50 6.78 -2.45 -8.06
N LYS A 51 6.18 -1.34 -8.52
CA LYS A 51 5.63 -1.24 -9.88
C LYS A 51 6.71 -1.45 -10.94
N SER A 52 7.79 -0.69 -10.89
CA SER A 52 8.91 -0.79 -11.84
C SER A 52 9.94 -1.87 -11.47
N GLY A 53 9.96 -2.31 -10.21
CA GLY A 53 11.02 -3.15 -9.66
C GLY A 53 12.35 -2.41 -9.44
N GLY A 54 12.42 -1.11 -9.76
CA GLY A 54 13.62 -0.28 -9.66
C GLY A 54 13.65 0.64 -8.46
N THR A 55 12.61 0.65 -7.61
CA THR A 55 12.54 1.49 -6.41
C THR A 55 13.71 1.14 -5.47
N PRO A 56 14.66 2.06 -5.23
CA PRO A 56 15.87 1.75 -4.46
C PRO A 56 15.56 1.21 -3.06
N GLU A 57 14.60 1.81 -2.36
CA GLU A 57 14.21 1.46 -1.00
C GLU A 57 13.68 0.01 -0.94
N THR A 58 12.74 -0.35 -1.82
CA THR A 58 12.20 -1.71 -1.91
C THR A 58 13.28 -2.71 -2.31
N ARG A 59 14.17 -2.35 -3.24
CA ARG A 59 15.25 -3.22 -3.69
C ARG A 59 16.26 -3.49 -2.57
N ASN A 60 16.61 -2.47 -1.79
CA ASN A 60 17.52 -2.63 -0.65
C ASN A 60 16.91 -3.55 0.41
N GLY A 61 15.63 -3.35 0.75
CA GLY A 61 14.90 -4.24 1.66
C GLY A 61 14.88 -5.68 1.18
N LEU A 62 14.62 -5.91 -0.12
CA LEU A 62 14.66 -7.24 -0.72
C LEU A 62 16.04 -7.90 -0.57
N LEU A 63 17.12 -7.17 -0.85
CA LEU A 63 18.48 -7.71 -0.77
C LEU A 63 18.86 -8.11 0.66
N GLU A 64 18.48 -7.31 1.66
CA GLU A 64 18.72 -7.64 3.08
C GLU A 64 17.88 -8.84 3.53
N VAL A 65 16.61 -8.94 3.13
CA VAL A 65 15.78 -10.12 3.44
C VAL A 65 16.37 -11.37 2.77
N GLN A 66 16.74 -11.30 1.48
CA GLN A 66 17.40 -12.42 0.80
C GLN A 66 18.73 -12.82 1.45
N LYS A 67 19.48 -11.85 2.00
CA LYS A 67 20.68 -12.12 2.78
C LYS A 67 20.36 -12.88 4.06
N ALA A 68 19.36 -12.45 4.82
CA ALA A 68 18.92 -13.16 6.04
C ALA A 68 18.45 -14.60 5.74
N PHE A 69 17.75 -14.81 4.62
CA PHE A 69 17.39 -16.16 4.16
C PHE A 69 18.63 -17.02 3.90
N ARG A 70 19.64 -16.49 3.18
CA ARG A 70 20.89 -17.21 2.91
C ARG A 70 21.66 -17.53 4.20
N GLU A 71 21.72 -16.59 5.14
CA GLU A 71 22.40 -16.80 6.44
C GLU A 71 21.70 -17.85 7.30
N ALA A 72 20.39 -18.05 7.10
CA ALA A 72 19.59 -19.09 7.75
C ALA A 72 19.49 -20.41 6.96
N ASP A 73 20.22 -20.55 5.83
CA ASP A 73 20.14 -21.71 4.92
C ASP A 73 18.71 -21.97 4.37
N LEU A 74 17.97 -20.88 4.13
CA LEU A 74 16.61 -20.89 3.58
C LEU A 74 16.59 -20.50 2.09
N ASP A 75 15.65 -21.10 1.37
CA ASP A 75 15.42 -20.81 -0.05
C ASP A 75 14.32 -19.75 -0.21
N PHE A 76 14.73 -18.51 -0.53
CA PHE A 76 13.81 -17.38 -0.72
C PHE A 76 12.75 -17.65 -1.80
N SER A 77 13.07 -18.39 -2.86
CA SER A 77 12.13 -18.65 -3.97
C SER A 77 10.85 -19.36 -3.50
N LYS A 78 10.95 -20.15 -2.43
CA LYS A 78 9.83 -20.89 -1.81
C LYS A 78 8.98 -20.04 -0.86
N GLN A 79 9.36 -18.79 -0.63
CA GLN A 79 8.69 -17.87 0.30
C GLN A 79 8.48 -16.47 -0.31
N GLY A 80 9.00 -16.20 -1.51
CA GLY A 80 8.87 -14.93 -2.20
C GLY A 80 7.63 -14.85 -3.09
N VAL A 81 6.96 -13.69 -3.05
CA VAL A 81 5.87 -13.31 -3.96
C VAL A 81 6.12 -11.91 -4.46
N ALA A 82 5.92 -11.67 -5.76
CA ALA A 82 6.06 -10.33 -6.34
C ALA A 82 4.69 -9.73 -6.67
N ILE A 83 4.52 -8.43 -6.40
CA ILE A 83 3.43 -7.60 -6.93
C ILE A 83 4.05 -6.47 -7.72
N THR A 84 3.91 -6.53 -9.04
CA THR A 84 4.72 -5.69 -9.94
C THR A 84 4.11 -5.61 -11.33
N GLN A 85 4.56 -4.65 -12.12
CA GLN A 85 4.19 -4.56 -13.53
C GLN A 85 4.82 -5.72 -14.31
N GLU A 86 4.07 -6.29 -15.25
CA GLU A 86 4.58 -7.35 -16.13
C GLU A 86 5.82 -6.86 -16.90
N ASN A 87 6.83 -7.73 -17.03
CA ASN A 87 8.13 -7.45 -17.64
C ASN A 87 8.98 -6.39 -16.91
N SER A 88 8.62 -5.98 -15.70
CA SER A 88 9.47 -5.12 -14.87
C SER A 88 10.76 -5.84 -14.43
N LEU A 89 11.68 -5.10 -13.77
CA LEU A 89 12.87 -5.71 -13.20
C LEU A 89 12.52 -6.78 -12.16
N LEU A 90 11.58 -6.47 -11.26
CA LEU A 90 11.14 -7.39 -10.21
C LEU A 90 10.39 -8.60 -10.79
N ASP A 91 9.60 -8.40 -11.83
CA ASP A 91 8.87 -9.48 -12.50
C ASP A 91 9.83 -10.49 -13.12
N ASN A 92 10.86 -9.99 -13.79
CA ASN A 92 11.91 -10.81 -14.38
C ASN A 92 12.74 -11.53 -13.31
N THR A 93 13.12 -10.85 -12.23
CA THR A 93 13.81 -11.46 -11.09
C THR A 93 12.98 -12.62 -10.52
N ALA A 94 11.72 -12.36 -10.17
CA ALA A 94 10.84 -13.37 -9.59
C ALA A 94 10.63 -14.57 -10.53
N ARG A 95 10.53 -14.32 -11.85
CA ARG A 95 10.40 -15.37 -12.86
C ARG A 95 11.67 -16.20 -13.03
N ILE A 96 12.83 -15.57 -13.08
CA ILE A 96 14.13 -16.25 -13.26
C ILE A 96 14.51 -17.06 -12.02
N GLU A 97 14.27 -16.49 -10.83
CA GLU A 97 14.58 -17.13 -9.55
C GLU A 97 13.50 -18.13 -9.11
N GLY A 98 12.36 -18.23 -9.82
CA GLY A 98 11.33 -19.23 -9.56
C GLY A 98 10.50 -18.97 -8.29
N TRP A 99 10.16 -17.71 -8.02
CA TRP A 99 9.35 -17.34 -6.85
C TRP A 99 7.94 -17.95 -6.91
N LEU A 100 7.31 -18.13 -5.74
CA LEU A 100 6.02 -18.82 -5.60
C LEU A 100 4.91 -18.25 -6.51
N ALA A 101 4.80 -16.93 -6.58
CA ALA A 101 3.75 -16.26 -7.32
C ALA A 101 4.16 -14.84 -7.75
N ARG A 102 3.49 -14.36 -8.80
CA ARG A 102 3.60 -12.99 -9.31
C ARG A 102 2.18 -12.48 -9.55
N PHE A 103 1.88 -11.27 -9.06
CA PHE A 103 0.62 -10.59 -9.27
C PHE A 103 0.84 -9.29 -10.05
N SER A 104 0.05 -9.09 -11.09
CA SER A 104 0.20 -7.94 -11.98
C SER A 104 -0.26 -6.63 -11.32
N MET A 105 0.56 -5.59 -11.45
CA MET A 105 0.22 -4.20 -11.17
C MET A 105 0.16 -3.44 -12.50
N PHE A 106 -1.01 -2.91 -12.85
CA PHE A 106 -1.22 -2.23 -14.11
C PHE A 106 -0.70 -0.79 -14.10
N ASP A 107 -0.47 -0.22 -15.29
CA ASP A 107 0.01 1.15 -15.49
C ASP A 107 -0.95 2.21 -14.96
N TRP A 108 -2.25 2.00 -15.06
CA TRP A 108 -3.29 2.88 -14.51
C TRP A 108 -3.45 2.78 -12.98
N VAL A 109 -2.79 1.80 -12.32
CA VAL A 109 -2.76 1.73 -10.86
C VAL A 109 -1.64 2.65 -10.34
N GLY A 110 -2.03 3.77 -9.73
CA GLY A 110 -1.12 4.69 -9.05
C GLY A 110 -0.69 4.15 -7.69
N GLY A 111 0.51 4.51 -7.21
CA GLY A 111 1.02 4.02 -5.93
C GLY A 111 0.09 4.32 -4.75
N ARG A 112 -0.32 5.59 -4.60
CA ARG A 112 -1.25 6.04 -3.54
C ARG A 112 -2.70 5.58 -3.71
N THR A 113 -3.07 5.07 -4.89
CA THR A 113 -4.40 4.55 -5.21
C THR A 113 -4.42 3.02 -5.39
N SER A 114 -3.35 2.33 -4.96
CA SER A 114 -3.16 0.90 -5.22
C SER A 114 -3.79 -0.04 -4.19
N GLU A 115 -4.39 0.47 -3.11
CA GLU A 115 -4.91 -0.36 -2.01
C GLU A 115 -5.91 -1.43 -2.49
N MET A 116 -6.82 -1.05 -3.38
CA MET A 116 -7.84 -1.93 -3.93
C MET A 116 -7.34 -2.83 -5.08
N SER A 117 -6.03 -2.88 -5.30
CA SER A 117 -5.38 -3.81 -6.22
C SER A 117 -4.72 -4.96 -5.47
N ALA A 118 -3.97 -5.83 -6.17
CA ALA A 118 -3.17 -6.87 -5.52
C ALA A 118 -2.28 -6.34 -4.38
N VAL A 119 -1.81 -5.08 -4.48
CA VAL A 119 -0.96 -4.42 -3.48
C VAL A 119 -1.53 -4.47 -2.06
N GLY A 120 -2.81 -4.11 -1.88
CA GLY A 120 -3.48 -4.17 -0.58
C GLY A 120 -4.27 -5.45 -0.36
N LEU A 121 -4.97 -5.92 -1.39
CA LEU A 121 -5.90 -7.06 -1.25
C LEU A 121 -5.19 -8.37 -0.91
N LEU A 122 -3.96 -8.62 -1.40
CA LEU A 122 -3.25 -9.84 -1.04
C LEU A 122 -2.91 -9.86 0.45
N ALA A 123 -2.36 -8.75 0.96
CA ALA A 123 -2.04 -8.59 2.38
C ALA A 123 -3.30 -8.74 3.25
N ALA A 124 -4.39 -8.04 2.88
CA ALA A 124 -5.65 -8.10 3.61
C ALA A 124 -6.23 -9.52 3.67
N ALA A 125 -6.25 -10.24 2.53
CA ALA A 125 -6.77 -11.61 2.47
C ALA A 125 -5.95 -12.58 3.35
N LEU A 126 -4.62 -12.44 3.37
CA LEU A 126 -3.74 -13.27 4.20
C LEU A 126 -3.96 -13.04 5.70
N GLN A 127 -4.36 -11.84 6.10
CA GLN A 127 -4.76 -11.52 7.48
C GLN A 127 -6.19 -11.95 7.82
N GLY A 128 -6.94 -12.50 6.87
CA GLY A 128 -8.33 -12.95 7.06
C GLY A 128 -9.37 -11.83 6.93
N ILE A 129 -9.02 -10.68 6.34
CA ILE A 129 -9.97 -9.60 6.06
C ILE A 129 -10.82 -9.99 4.84
N ASP A 130 -12.13 -9.73 4.89
CA ASP A 130 -13.02 -9.96 3.75
C ASP A 130 -12.79 -8.93 2.65
N ILE A 131 -11.91 -9.27 1.71
CA ILE A 131 -11.58 -8.43 0.57
C ILE A 131 -12.76 -8.21 -0.39
N LYS A 132 -13.76 -9.12 -0.40
CA LYS A 132 -14.95 -8.94 -1.25
C LYS A 132 -15.85 -7.87 -0.64
N GLU A 133 -15.98 -7.86 0.68
CA GLU A 133 -16.71 -6.81 1.40
C GLU A 133 -16.01 -5.45 1.25
N MET A 134 -14.68 -5.40 1.34
CA MET A 134 -13.92 -4.16 1.06
C MET A 134 -14.18 -3.61 -0.35
N LEU A 135 -14.11 -4.49 -1.35
CA LEU A 135 -14.39 -4.11 -2.75
C LEU A 135 -15.84 -3.70 -2.95
N ALA A 136 -16.80 -4.37 -2.31
CA ALA A 136 -18.21 -4.00 -2.33
C ALA A 136 -18.43 -2.61 -1.72
N GLY A 137 -17.81 -2.32 -0.57
CA GLY A 137 -17.87 -1.00 0.06
C GLY A 137 -17.28 0.11 -0.82
N THR A 138 -16.18 -0.20 -1.52
CA THR A 138 -15.56 0.73 -2.48
C THR A 138 -16.48 0.98 -3.67
N ALA A 139 -17.05 -0.06 -4.26
CA ALA A 139 -17.97 0.04 -5.39
C ALA A 139 -19.25 0.84 -5.04
N LEU A 140 -19.75 0.73 -3.81
CA LEU A 140 -20.86 1.55 -3.32
C LEU A 140 -20.50 3.05 -3.31
N MET A 141 -19.29 3.38 -2.86
CA MET A 141 -18.81 4.77 -2.86
C MET A 141 -18.53 5.28 -4.28
N ASP A 142 -18.04 4.43 -5.17
CA ASP A 142 -17.89 4.76 -6.60
C ASP A 142 -19.24 5.12 -7.21
N GLU A 143 -20.28 4.30 -6.99
CA GLU A 143 -21.62 4.57 -7.50
C GLU A 143 -22.22 5.87 -6.93
N ALA A 144 -22.08 6.08 -5.62
CA ALA A 144 -22.52 7.33 -4.97
C ALA A 144 -21.84 8.58 -5.58
N ASN A 145 -20.59 8.45 -6.03
CA ASN A 145 -19.81 9.53 -6.63
C ASN A 145 -20.01 9.69 -8.15
N ARG A 146 -20.85 8.85 -8.79
CA ARG A 146 -21.18 8.99 -10.23
C ARG A 146 -22.31 9.96 -10.51
N THR A 147 -23.08 10.37 -9.50
CA THR A 147 -24.11 11.40 -9.68
C THR A 147 -23.50 12.74 -10.07
N THR A 148 -24.12 13.41 -11.05
CA THR A 148 -23.70 14.74 -11.53
C THR A 148 -24.28 15.88 -10.70
N LEU A 149 -25.23 15.57 -9.80
CA LEU A 149 -25.80 16.53 -8.87
C LEU A 149 -24.86 16.69 -7.67
N VAL A 150 -24.15 17.81 -7.59
CA VAL A 150 -23.15 18.08 -6.54
C VAL A 150 -23.69 17.80 -5.14
N ARG A 151 -24.91 18.25 -4.83
CA ARG A 151 -25.54 18.06 -3.52
C ARG A 151 -25.76 16.59 -3.10
N ASP A 152 -25.76 15.68 -4.07
CA ASP A 152 -26.00 14.25 -3.88
C ASP A 152 -24.68 13.45 -4.01
N ASN A 153 -23.57 14.11 -4.36
CA ASN A 153 -22.25 13.50 -4.56
C ASN A 153 -21.33 13.80 -3.36
N PRO A 154 -21.03 12.81 -2.49
CA PRO A 154 -20.28 13.06 -1.27
C PRO A 154 -18.84 13.53 -1.52
N ALA A 155 -18.16 12.98 -2.55
CA ALA A 155 -16.82 13.44 -2.91
C ALA A 155 -16.83 14.87 -3.46
N ALA A 156 -17.80 15.22 -4.30
CA ALA A 156 -17.92 16.58 -4.85
C ALA A 156 -18.22 17.59 -3.74
N LEU A 157 -19.09 17.27 -2.78
CA LEU A 157 -19.34 18.13 -1.63
C LEU A 157 -18.06 18.38 -0.82
N LEU A 158 -17.31 17.33 -0.50
CA LEU A 158 -16.05 17.47 0.24
C LEU A 158 -15.04 18.34 -0.52
N ALA A 159 -14.91 18.11 -1.84
CA ALA A 159 -14.03 18.91 -2.70
C ALA A 159 -14.47 20.38 -2.76
N MET A 160 -15.76 20.67 -2.87
CA MET A 160 -16.30 22.02 -2.89
C MET A 160 -16.14 22.73 -1.55
N CYS A 161 -16.35 22.03 -0.43
CA CYS A 161 -16.07 22.56 0.90
C CYS A 161 -14.60 22.92 1.06
N TRP A 162 -13.70 22.05 0.60
CA TRP A 162 -12.27 22.33 0.62
C TRP A 162 -11.90 23.53 -0.25
N TYR A 163 -12.37 23.55 -1.50
CA TYR A 163 -12.17 24.65 -2.43
C TYR A 163 -12.67 25.98 -1.85
N TRP A 164 -13.89 26.02 -1.28
CA TRP A 164 -14.44 27.21 -0.64
C TRP A 164 -13.64 27.64 0.58
N ALA A 165 -13.15 26.69 1.38
CA ALA A 165 -12.38 27.00 2.57
C ALA A 165 -10.99 27.54 2.27
N THR A 166 -10.42 27.24 1.09
CA THR A 166 -9.02 27.56 0.76
C THR A 166 -8.83 28.35 -0.52
N ASP A 167 -9.92 28.82 -1.15
CA ASP A 167 -9.94 29.45 -2.47
C ASP A 167 -9.26 28.61 -3.56
N GLY A 168 -9.34 27.28 -3.42
CA GLY A 168 -8.73 26.32 -4.33
C GLY A 168 -7.20 26.22 -4.24
N VAL A 169 -6.56 26.91 -3.29
CA VAL A 169 -5.10 26.85 -3.08
C VAL A 169 -4.77 26.14 -1.76
N GLY A 170 -3.53 25.68 -1.59
CA GLY A 170 -3.05 25.05 -0.36
C GLY A 170 -2.77 26.05 0.78
N SER A 171 -3.68 26.99 1.04
CA SER A 171 -3.49 28.08 2.02
C SER A 171 -3.73 27.66 3.47
N LYS A 172 -4.28 26.48 3.70
CA LYS A 172 -4.63 25.94 5.01
C LYS A 172 -4.24 24.47 5.13
N ASP A 173 -4.00 24.03 6.35
CA ASP A 173 -3.84 22.63 6.67
C ASP A 173 -5.21 21.93 6.82
N MET A 174 -5.36 20.76 6.20
CA MET A 174 -6.50 19.89 6.43
C MET A 174 -6.24 19.02 7.66
N VAL A 175 -7.05 19.19 8.71
CA VAL A 175 -6.93 18.41 9.94
C VAL A 175 -7.93 17.24 9.90
N VAL A 176 -7.42 16.00 9.98
CA VAL A 176 -8.23 14.77 10.03
C VAL A 176 -8.12 14.15 11.41
N LEU A 177 -9.24 14.08 12.14
CA LEU A 177 -9.32 13.58 13.52
C LEU A 177 -10.28 12.39 13.59
N PRO A 178 -9.81 11.16 13.30
CA PRO A 178 -10.63 9.97 13.50
C PRO A 178 -10.73 9.64 14.99
N TYR A 179 -11.94 9.59 15.54
CA TYR A 179 -12.20 9.22 16.95
C TYR A 179 -12.28 7.69 17.09
N LYS A 180 -11.26 6.98 16.62
CA LYS A 180 -11.14 5.52 16.69
C LYS A 180 -9.67 5.11 16.58
N ASP A 181 -9.19 4.34 17.56
CA ASP A 181 -7.78 3.95 17.63
C ASP A 181 -7.32 3.13 16.41
N SER A 182 -8.18 2.24 15.89
CA SER A 182 -7.85 1.46 14.68
C SER A 182 -7.64 2.32 13.43
N LEU A 183 -8.04 3.60 13.45
CA LEU A 183 -7.80 4.55 12.37
C LEU A 183 -6.57 5.43 12.59
N LEU A 184 -5.65 5.03 13.49
CA LEU A 184 -4.41 5.76 13.79
C LEU A 184 -3.61 6.12 12.52
N LEU A 185 -3.54 5.20 11.56
CA LEU A 185 -2.80 5.39 10.30
C LEU A 185 -3.60 6.07 9.19
N PHE A 186 -4.89 6.36 9.42
CA PHE A 186 -5.76 6.93 8.40
C PHE A 186 -5.27 8.28 7.90
N SER A 187 -4.87 9.18 8.82
CA SER A 187 -4.34 10.49 8.46
C SER A 187 -3.04 10.39 7.68
N ARG A 188 -2.15 9.44 8.01
CA ARG A 188 -0.91 9.18 7.26
C ARG A 188 -1.18 8.69 5.84
N TYR A 189 -2.15 7.79 5.69
CA TYR A 189 -2.59 7.34 4.38
C TYR A 189 -3.17 8.49 3.54
N LEU A 190 -4.05 9.31 4.13
CA LEU A 190 -4.61 10.48 3.46
C LEU A 190 -3.58 11.55 3.13
N GLN A 191 -2.55 11.71 3.96
CA GLN A 191 -1.45 12.64 3.70
C GLN A 191 -0.81 12.33 2.34
N GLN A 192 -0.45 11.07 2.10
CA GLN A 192 0.07 10.65 0.80
C GLN A 192 -0.98 10.82 -0.31
N LEU A 193 -2.21 10.33 -0.09
CA LEU A 193 -3.26 10.38 -1.11
C LEU A 193 -3.56 11.80 -1.58
N VAL A 194 -3.71 12.75 -0.66
CA VAL A 194 -4.10 14.13 -0.94
C VAL A 194 -2.91 14.97 -1.36
N MET A 195 -1.84 15.01 -0.57
CA MET A 195 -0.71 15.93 -0.82
C MET A 195 0.08 15.54 -2.08
N GLU A 196 0.31 14.26 -2.32
CA GLU A 196 1.02 13.81 -3.53
C GLU A 196 0.14 13.97 -4.80
N SER A 197 -1.19 13.99 -4.64
CA SER A 197 -2.12 14.25 -5.74
C SER A 197 -2.21 15.74 -6.08
N LEU A 198 -2.45 16.58 -5.08
CA LEU A 198 -2.85 17.99 -5.24
C LEU A 198 -1.73 19.00 -4.98
N GLY A 199 -0.61 18.60 -4.38
CA GLY A 199 0.57 19.45 -4.18
C GLY A 199 1.30 19.70 -5.49
N LYS A 200 0.67 20.42 -6.41
CA LYS A 200 1.16 20.73 -7.75
C LYS A 200 1.18 22.23 -7.96
N GLU A 201 2.20 22.70 -8.66
CA GLU A 201 2.38 24.12 -8.97
C GLU A 201 1.66 24.51 -10.27
N PHE A 202 1.67 23.63 -11.27
CA PHE A 202 1.12 23.89 -12.60
C PHE A 202 -0.17 23.11 -12.86
N ASP A 203 -1.06 23.69 -13.65
CA ASP A 203 -2.21 23.00 -14.22
C ASP A 203 -1.80 22.07 -15.41
N LEU A 204 -2.79 21.50 -16.11
CA LEU A 204 -2.53 20.61 -17.25
C LEU A 204 -2.03 21.35 -18.50
N ASP A 205 -2.27 22.66 -18.60
CA ASP A 205 -1.81 23.53 -19.69
C ASP A 205 -0.44 24.15 -19.38
N GLY A 206 0.06 23.98 -18.16
CA GLY A 206 1.36 24.47 -17.70
C GLY A 206 1.34 25.91 -17.19
N ASN A 207 0.16 26.45 -16.85
CA ASN A 207 0.02 27.77 -16.24
C ASN A 207 0.33 27.75 -14.74
#